data_AF-A0A1I4KWX3-F1
#
_entry.id   AF-A0A1I4KWX3-F1
#
_cell.length_a   1.000
_cell.length_b   1.000
_cell.length_c   1.000
_cell.angle_alpha   90.00
_cell.angle_beta   90.00
_cell.angle_gamma   90.00
#
_symmetry.space_group_name_H-M   'P 1'
#
loop_
_entity.id
_entity.type
_entity.pdbx_description
1 polymer ?
#
loop_
_entity_poly.entity_id
_entity_poly.type
_entity_poly.pdbx_seq_one_letter_code
_entity_poly.pdbx_strand_id
1 'polypeptide(L)'
;MGILKLSFWADVGAWAVAAGWNIVSAVCIIGGAFLLSWILRVVIRHVVARIVSGVKKGQNVSDTQALVASPLAAVRVVQRTRTLGSVLSNIVNVTIGIIALILILNIFASNVLGSFALLTAALGAGLGFGAQNIVKDVLNGLFMVMEDQLGVGDIVDLGTATGVVEAVGIRITQVRDVNGTLWFVRNGEIVRVGNMSQGWARVIIDLAVPYDVDIEAVQAKMLEAANALATSTKWRSRILEKPELWGARVDLGRCPGHPHRAEDPHHSEGRRLPRAPDAAQAGTGRAGCEAAIALGRRAHGLRQCRERHGGEAAAHPSEPHRHPRAAAHRTEGPSGSEAQPGREPRMSIPIGPQPAFYDVVGGHPTFVRLVDTFYRGVADDPVLRPMYPEEDLGPAKERLTLFLEQYWGGPGTYSEQRGHPRLRMRHNPFRVNPEARDRWLAHMRTAVDELGLPPLQEETLWSYLERAAFAMVNTFEE
;
A
#
# COMPACT_ATOMS: atom_id res chain seq x y z
N MET A 1 -86.36 9.01 -18.90
CA MET A 1 -85.21 9.88 -19.26
C MET A 1 -84.90 10.78 -18.06
N GLY A 2 -84.11 10.31 -17.08
CA GLY A 2 -83.99 11.05 -15.79
C GLY A 2 -83.10 10.44 -14.70
N ILE A 3 -81.95 9.83 -15.05
CA ILE A 3 -81.08 9.14 -14.07
C ILE A 3 -79.64 9.72 -14.00
N LEU A 4 -79.26 10.66 -14.88
CA LEU A 4 -77.93 11.31 -14.89
C LEU A 4 -77.78 12.51 -13.93
N LYS A 5 -78.81 12.79 -13.12
CA LYS A 5 -79.10 14.08 -12.45
C LYS A 5 -78.05 14.64 -11.46
N LEU A 6 -77.70 13.86 -10.42
CA LEU A 6 -77.09 14.39 -9.18
C LEU A 6 -75.76 13.74 -8.78
N SER A 7 -75.68 12.40 -8.73
CA SER A 7 -74.44 11.68 -8.38
C SER A 7 -73.30 12.08 -9.30
N PHE A 8 -73.53 12.09 -10.61
CA PHE A 8 -72.54 12.51 -11.62
C PHE A 8 -71.90 13.88 -11.32
N TRP A 9 -72.68 14.89 -10.92
CA TRP A 9 -72.12 16.21 -10.60
C TRP A 9 -71.42 16.25 -9.23
N ALA A 10 -71.85 15.43 -8.28
CA ALA A 10 -71.13 15.24 -7.02
C ALA A 10 -69.78 14.53 -7.24
N ASP A 11 -69.74 13.50 -8.09
CA ASP A 11 -68.54 12.75 -8.46
C ASP A 11 -67.54 13.66 -9.23
N VAL A 12 -68.03 14.44 -10.19
CA VAL A 12 -67.24 15.46 -10.91
C VAL A 12 -66.73 16.55 -9.96
N GLY A 13 -67.54 16.99 -9.00
CA GLY A 13 -67.13 17.96 -7.98
C GLY A 13 -66.03 17.42 -7.05
N ALA A 14 -66.20 16.19 -6.55
CA ALA A 14 -65.21 15.52 -5.71
C ALA A 14 -63.89 15.27 -6.47
N TRP A 15 -63.97 14.85 -7.72
CA TRP A 15 -62.81 14.72 -8.61
C TRP A 15 -62.09 16.05 -8.83
N ALA A 16 -62.83 17.14 -9.07
CA ALA A 16 -62.24 18.46 -9.28
C ALA A 16 -61.53 19.00 -8.02
N VAL A 17 -62.09 18.77 -6.83
CA VAL A 17 -61.44 19.13 -5.55
C VAL A 17 -60.18 18.30 -5.32
N ALA A 18 -60.23 16.99 -5.56
CA ALA A 18 -59.06 16.10 -5.43
C ALA A 18 -57.94 16.46 -6.44
N ALA A 19 -58.30 16.72 -7.70
CA ALA A 19 -57.37 17.18 -8.73
C ALA A 19 -56.75 18.54 -8.37
N GLY A 20 -57.55 19.48 -7.86
CA GLY A 20 -57.06 20.77 -7.35
C GLY A 20 -56.06 20.60 -6.20
N TRP A 21 -56.36 19.74 -5.23
CA TRP A 21 -55.45 19.46 -4.11
C TRP A 21 -54.14 18.81 -4.56
N ASN A 22 -54.20 17.92 -5.54
CA ASN A 22 -53.02 17.29 -6.15
C ASN A 22 -52.13 18.32 -6.87
N ILE A 23 -52.73 19.26 -7.61
CA ILE A 23 -52.00 20.37 -8.27
C ILE A 23 -51.35 21.29 -7.23
N VAL A 24 -52.08 21.71 -6.19
CA VAL A 24 -51.54 22.53 -5.09
C VAL A 24 -50.37 21.82 -4.41
N SER A 25 -50.52 20.52 -4.11
CA SER A 25 -49.48 19.71 -3.49
C SER A 25 -48.22 19.59 -4.37
N ALA A 26 -48.38 19.40 -5.68
CA ALA A 26 -47.28 19.40 -6.64
C ALA A 26 -46.56 20.75 -6.73
N VAL A 27 -47.30 21.87 -6.75
CA VAL A 27 -46.73 23.23 -6.72
C VAL A 27 -45.96 23.48 -5.42
N CYS A 28 -46.48 23.03 -4.27
CA CYS A 28 -45.79 23.11 -2.98
C CYS A 28 -44.48 22.29 -2.96
N ILE A 29 -44.47 21.08 -3.54
CA ILE A 29 -43.25 20.27 -3.69
C ILE A 29 -42.22 20.97 -4.57
N ILE A 30 -42.63 21.53 -5.71
CA ILE A 30 -41.75 22.28 -6.61
C ILE A 30 -41.15 23.49 -5.88
N GLY A 31 -41.99 24.29 -5.20
CA GLY A 31 -41.55 25.45 -4.43
C GLY A 31 -40.58 25.06 -3.29
N GLY A 32 -40.89 24.00 -2.54
CA GLY A 32 -40.03 23.45 -1.50
C GLY A 32 -38.68 22.93 -2.03
N ALA A 33 -38.69 22.25 -3.18
CA ALA A 33 -37.48 21.77 -3.84
C ALA A 33 -36.59 22.92 -4.35
N PHE A 34 -37.18 23.97 -4.93
CA PHE A 34 -36.45 25.18 -5.32
C PHE A 34 -35.88 25.92 -4.11
N LEU A 35 -36.66 26.07 -3.03
CA LEU A 35 -36.20 26.70 -1.79
C LEU A 35 -35.04 25.90 -1.16
N LEU A 36 -35.18 24.59 -1.04
CA LEU A 36 -34.13 23.70 -0.51
C LEU A 36 -32.86 23.73 -1.37
N SER A 37 -33.01 23.67 -2.71
CA SER A 37 -31.88 23.80 -3.64
C SER A 37 -31.21 25.17 -3.52
N TRP A 38 -31.96 26.26 -3.37
CA TRP A 38 -31.42 27.60 -3.15
C TRP A 38 -30.65 27.70 -1.82
N ILE A 39 -31.23 27.22 -0.71
CA ILE A 39 -30.56 27.16 0.61
C ILE A 39 -29.26 26.38 0.51
N LEU A 40 -29.29 25.15 -0.03
CA LEU A 40 -28.09 24.31 -0.15
C LEU A 40 -27.03 24.92 -1.08
N ARG A 41 -27.42 25.55 -2.19
CA ARG A 41 -26.49 26.32 -3.05
C ARG A 41 -25.88 27.51 -2.31
N VAL A 42 -26.65 28.23 -1.48
CA VAL A 42 -26.12 29.31 -0.63
C VAL A 42 -25.11 28.76 0.37
N VAL A 43 -25.42 27.67 1.07
CA VAL A 43 -24.50 27.01 2.02
C VAL A 43 -23.23 26.53 1.33
N ILE A 44 -23.33 25.81 0.20
CA ILE A 44 -22.16 25.33 -0.57
C ILE A 44 -21.28 26.51 -1.00
N ARG A 45 -21.86 27.57 -1.59
CA ARG A 45 -21.11 28.77 -1.97
C ARG A 45 -20.45 29.44 -0.76
N HIS A 46 -21.14 29.50 0.38
CA HIS A 46 -20.59 30.10 1.59
C HIS A 46 -19.42 29.29 2.15
N VAL A 47 -19.52 27.96 2.22
CA VAL A 47 -18.43 27.06 2.66
C VAL A 47 -17.23 27.15 1.71
N VAL A 48 -17.45 27.08 0.40
CA VAL A 48 -16.40 27.23 -0.61
C VAL A 48 -15.72 28.60 -0.50
N ALA A 49 -16.50 29.68 -0.34
CA ALA A 49 -15.96 31.03 -0.16
C ALA A 49 -15.19 31.17 1.15
N ARG A 50 -15.65 30.57 2.26
CA ARG A 50 -14.94 30.57 3.56
C ARG A 50 -13.60 29.84 3.48
N ILE A 51 -13.53 28.69 2.81
CA ILE A 51 -12.27 27.95 2.59
C ILE A 51 -11.31 28.77 1.71
N VAL A 52 -11.77 29.24 0.55
CA VAL A 52 -10.93 30.01 -0.39
C VAL A 52 -10.45 31.33 0.20
N SER A 53 -11.32 32.06 0.93
CA SER A 53 -10.93 33.29 1.64
C SER A 53 -10.02 33.01 2.82
N GLY A 54 -10.18 31.89 3.54
CA GLY A 54 -9.29 31.46 4.61
C GLY A 54 -7.86 31.24 4.09
N VAL A 55 -7.70 30.48 3.00
CA VAL A 55 -6.40 30.26 2.34
C VAL A 55 -5.79 31.58 1.86
N LYS A 56 -6.59 32.48 1.25
CA LYS A 56 -6.11 33.81 0.83
C LYS A 56 -5.72 34.72 1.99
N LYS A 57 -6.42 34.65 3.13
CA LYS A 57 -6.15 35.49 4.29
C LYS A 57 -4.90 35.02 5.05
N GLY A 58 -4.70 33.70 5.19
CA GLY A 58 -3.50 33.13 5.80
C GLY A 58 -2.20 33.37 5.02
N GLN A 59 -2.28 33.79 3.75
CA GLN A 59 -1.13 34.20 2.93
C GLN A 59 -0.90 35.73 2.93
N ASN A 60 -1.84 36.51 3.46
CA ASN A 60 -1.78 37.98 3.54
C ASN A 60 -1.40 38.48 4.95
N VAL A 61 -0.93 37.59 5.82
CA VAL A 61 -0.37 37.93 7.13
C VAL A 61 1.15 37.97 7.00
N SER A 62 1.76 39.04 7.52
CA SER A 62 3.15 39.43 7.30
C SER A 62 4.19 38.59 8.06
N ASP A 63 4.17 37.27 7.91
CA ASP A 63 5.19 36.38 8.46
C ASP A 63 6.32 36.12 7.46
N THR A 64 7.37 36.94 7.56
CA THR A 64 8.62 36.93 6.74
C THR A 64 9.45 35.62 6.86
N GLN A 65 8.92 34.56 7.47
CA GLN A 65 9.55 33.24 7.58
C GLN A 65 8.75 32.09 6.94
N ALA A 66 7.57 32.35 6.36
CA ALA A 66 6.72 31.31 5.73
C ALA A 66 6.69 31.32 4.19
N LEU A 67 7.53 32.14 3.54
CA LEU A 67 7.62 32.32 2.07
C LEU A 67 8.15 31.10 1.26
N VAL A 68 8.14 29.90 1.86
CA VAL A 68 8.59 28.64 1.22
C VAL A 68 7.40 27.75 0.82
N ALA A 69 6.18 28.08 1.25
CA ALA A 69 4.97 27.45 0.72
C ALA A 69 4.72 27.94 -0.73
N SER A 70 5.21 27.18 -1.71
CA SER A 70 5.12 27.52 -3.14
C SER A 70 3.70 28.01 -3.53
N PRO A 71 3.56 29.14 -4.25
CA PRO A 71 2.24 29.67 -4.62
C PRO A 71 1.39 28.67 -5.42
N LEU A 72 2.05 27.71 -6.12
CA LEU A 72 1.40 26.60 -6.81
C LEU A 72 0.58 25.70 -5.88
N ALA A 73 0.98 25.52 -4.62
CA ALA A 73 0.25 24.72 -3.63
C ALA A 73 -1.06 25.42 -3.22
N ALA A 74 -1.00 26.71 -2.90
CA ALA A 74 -2.18 27.52 -2.58
C ALA A 74 -3.16 27.60 -3.77
N VAL A 75 -2.65 27.83 -4.99
CA VAL A 75 -3.44 27.81 -6.23
C VAL A 75 -4.11 26.45 -6.43
N ARG A 76 -3.38 25.34 -6.25
CA ARG A 76 -3.91 23.97 -6.38
C ARG A 76 -5.01 23.67 -5.37
N VAL A 77 -4.91 24.14 -4.12
CA VAL A 77 -5.99 24.02 -3.12
C VAL A 77 -7.22 24.81 -3.57
N VAL A 78 -7.06 26.08 -3.95
CA VAL A 78 -8.17 26.94 -4.39
C VAL A 78 -8.88 26.38 -5.62
N GLN A 79 -8.12 25.87 -6.60
CA GLN A 79 -8.69 25.21 -7.79
C GLN A 79 -9.49 23.96 -7.41
N ARG A 80 -8.91 23.05 -6.60
CA ARG A 80 -9.60 21.83 -6.12
C ARG A 80 -10.88 22.16 -5.34
N THR A 81 -10.86 23.14 -4.43
CA THR A 81 -12.05 23.54 -3.68
C THR A 81 -13.14 24.12 -4.59
N ARG A 82 -12.77 24.90 -5.61
CA ARG A 82 -13.73 25.47 -6.57
C ARG A 82 -14.39 24.40 -7.45
N THR A 83 -13.61 23.44 -7.96
CA THR A 83 -14.16 22.34 -8.78
C THR A 83 -15.01 21.36 -7.97
N LEU A 84 -14.60 21.04 -6.73
CA LEU A 84 -15.43 20.27 -5.79
C LEU A 84 -16.75 20.98 -5.51
N GLY A 85 -16.74 22.31 -5.31
CA GLY A 85 -17.94 23.11 -5.11
C GLY A 85 -18.94 23.04 -6.28
N SER A 86 -18.46 23.11 -7.53
CA SER A 86 -19.32 22.97 -8.70
C SER A 86 -19.87 21.55 -8.87
N VAL A 87 -19.06 20.52 -8.65
CA VAL A 87 -19.49 19.12 -8.72
C VAL A 87 -20.54 18.81 -7.66
N LEU A 88 -20.32 19.22 -6.40
CA LEU A 88 -21.26 19.04 -5.31
C LEU A 88 -22.58 19.77 -5.57
N SER A 89 -22.54 21.02 -6.05
CA SER A 89 -23.74 21.78 -6.42
C SER A 89 -24.54 21.07 -7.53
N ASN A 90 -23.87 20.49 -8.53
CA ASN A 90 -24.53 19.73 -9.59
C ASN A 90 -25.20 18.45 -9.04
N ILE A 91 -24.49 17.68 -8.22
CA ILE A 91 -25.03 16.47 -7.58
C ILE A 91 -26.28 16.82 -6.76
N VAL A 92 -26.21 17.84 -5.90
CA VAL A 92 -27.35 18.29 -5.09
C VAL A 92 -28.55 18.68 -5.94
N ASN A 93 -28.34 19.39 -7.07
CA ASN A 93 -29.43 19.75 -7.98
C ASN A 93 -30.09 18.53 -8.62
N VAL A 94 -29.29 17.57 -9.10
CA VAL A 94 -29.79 16.34 -9.73
C VAL A 94 -30.54 15.49 -8.70
N THR A 95 -29.99 15.29 -7.51
CA THR A 95 -30.64 14.52 -6.43
C THR A 95 -31.96 15.15 -5.99
N ILE A 96 -32.01 16.48 -5.79
CA ILE A 96 -33.27 17.18 -5.43
C ILE A 96 -34.28 17.08 -6.57
N GLY A 97 -33.85 17.22 -7.83
CA GLY A 97 -34.71 17.07 -9.00
C GLY A 97 -35.33 15.68 -9.11
N ILE A 98 -34.53 14.62 -8.89
CA ILE A 98 -35.01 13.23 -8.86
C ILE A 98 -36.02 13.01 -7.72
N ILE A 99 -35.71 13.48 -6.51
CA ILE A 99 -36.63 13.34 -5.36
C ILE A 99 -37.94 14.09 -5.61
N ALA A 100 -37.87 15.34 -6.10
CA ALA A 100 -39.06 16.13 -6.43
C ALA A 100 -39.91 15.46 -7.52
N LEU A 101 -39.27 14.92 -8.57
CA LEU A 101 -39.95 14.16 -9.63
C LEU A 101 -40.67 12.92 -9.07
N ILE A 102 -40.00 12.12 -8.23
CA ILE A 102 -40.60 10.93 -7.59
C ILE A 102 -41.80 11.33 -6.71
N LEU A 103 -41.70 12.40 -5.92
CA LEU A 103 -42.79 12.89 -5.08
C LEU A 103 -43.98 13.39 -5.90
N ILE A 104 -43.75 14.08 -7.02
CA ILE A 104 -44.80 14.53 -7.95
C ILE A 104 -45.46 13.33 -8.63
N LEU A 105 -44.68 12.36 -9.11
CA LEU A 105 -45.21 11.13 -9.71
C LEU A 105 -46.08 10.33 -8.73
N ASN A 106 -45.72 10.28 -7.45
CA ASN A 106 -46.51 9.62 -6.42
C ASN A 106 -47.91 10.26 -6.22
N ILE A 107 -48.06 11.56 -6.45
CA ILE A 107 -49.36 12.25 -6.33
C ILE A 107 -50.29 11.89 -7.50
N PHE A 108 -49.77 11.88 -8.73
CA PHE A 108 -50.59 11.67 -9.93
C PHE A 108 -50.72 10.20 -10.35
N ALA A 109 -49.77 9.35 -9.99
CA ALA A 109 -49.67 7.96 -10.43
C ALA A 109 -48.93 7.08 -9.39
N SER A 110 -49.48 6.98 -8.17
CA SER A 110 -48.92 6.14 -7.09
C SER A 110 -48.74 4.66 -7.48
N ASN A 111 -49.60 4.13 -8.35
CA ASN A 111 -49.48 2.79 -8.92
C ASN A 111 -48.20 2.61 -9.75
N VAL A 112 -47.76 3.64 -10.47
CA VAL A 112 -46.57 3.63 -11.33
C VAL A 112 -45.28 3.60 -10.50
N LEU A 113 -45.27 4.18 -9.30
CA LEU A 113 -44.15 4.08 -8.37
C LEU A 113 -43.83 2.62 -8.00
N GLY A 114 -44.86 1.79 -7.81
CA GLY A 114 -44.70 0.36 -7.56
C GLY A 114 -44.02 -0.38 -8.72
N SER A 115 -44.36 -0.02 -9.97
CA SER A 115 -43.71 -0.58 -11.16
C SER A 115 -42.23 -0.17 -11.29
N PHE A 116 -41.88 1.05 -10.86
CA PHE A 116 -40.49 1.52 -10.86
C PHE A 116 -39.68 1.09 -9.62
N ALA A 117 -40.29 0.44 -8.62
CA ALA A 117 -39.61 0.03 -7.40
C ALA A 117 -38.42 -0.93 -7.67
N LEU A 118 -38.59 -1.89 -8.58
CA LEU A 118 -37.52 -2.82 -8.99
C LEU A 118 -36.35 -2.10 -9.67
N LEU A 119 -36.63 -1.16 -10.57
CA LEU A 119 -35.61 -0.37 -11.26
C LEU A 119 -34.86 0.55 -10.29
N THR A 120 -35.59 1.17 -9.36
CA THR A 120 -35.01 2.03 -8.32
C THR A 120 -34.16 1.23 -7.34
N ALA A 121 -34.61 0.04 -6.95
CA ALA A 121 -33.84 -0.88 -6.10
C ALA A 121 -32.55 -1.36 -6.79
N ALA A 122 -32.62 -1.72 -8.08
CA ALA A 122 -31.45 -2.11 -8.86
C ALA A 122 -30.42 -0.97 -9.01
N LEU A 123 -30.88 0.25 -9.33
CA LEU A 123 -30.03 1.45 -9.39
C LEU A 123 -29.42 1.79 -8.03
N GLY A 124 -30.21 1.73 -6.95
CA GLY A 124 -29.77 1.95 -5.59
C GLY A 124 -28.71 0.94 -5.13
N ALA A 125 -28.92 -0.34 -5.44
CA ALA A 125 -27.94 -1.40 -5.18
C ALA A 125 -26.64 -1.18 -5.97
N GLY A 126 -26.72 -0.85 -7.26
CA GLY A 126 -25.55 -0.56 -8.10
C GLY A 126 -24.73 0.62 -7.58
N LEU A 127 -25.39 1.71 -7.17
CA LEU A 127 -24.74 2.86 -6.53
C LEU A 127 -24.12 2.50 -5.18
N GLY A 128 -24.81 1.68 -4.38
CA GLY A 128 -24.32 1.19 -3.08
C GLY A 128 -23.04 0.36 -3.21
N PHE A 129 -23.02 -0.62 -4.13
CA PHE A 129 -21.82 -1.41 -4.42
C PHE A 129 -20.68 -0.55 -5.00
N GLY A 130 -20.98 0.42 -5.87
CA GLY A 130 -19.98 1.37 -6.37
C GLY A 130 -19.35 2.26 -5.27
N ALA A 131 -20.14 2.63 -4.26
CA ALA A 131 -19.70 3.45 -3.13
C ALA A 131 -19.04 2.66 -1.99
N GLN A 132 -19.22 1.32 -1.93
CA GLN A 132 -18.81 0.46 -0.82
C GLN A 132 -17.36 0.66 -0.38
N ASN A 133 -16.43 0.77 -1.34
CA ASN A 133 -15.00 0.97 -1.05
C ASN A 133 -14.72 2.30 -0.34
N ILE A 134 -15.45 3.37 -0.66
CA ILE A 134 -15.29 4.68 0.00
C ILE A 134 -15.77 4.60 1.45
N VAL A 135 -16.88 3.90 1.70
CA VAL A 135 -17.41 3.69 3.06
C VAL A 135 -16.44 2.84 3.89
N LYS A 136 -15.89 1.77 3.30
CA LYS A 136 -14.86 0.94 3.94
C LYS A 136 -13.61 1.74 4.29
N ASP A 137 -13.12 2.57 3.36
CA ASP A 137 -11.98 3.47 3.59
C ASP A 137 -12.23 4.39 4.79
N VAL A 138 -13.40 5.04 4.85
CA VAL A 138 -13.74 6.01 5.91
C VAL A 138 -13.87 5.34 7.27
N LEU A 139 -14.54 4.18 7.36
CA LEU A 139 -14.72 3.46 8.61
C LEU A 139 -13.38 2.92 9.14
N ASN A 140 -12.58 2.25 8.29
CA ASN A 140 -11.26 1.77 8.70
C ASN A 140 -10.36 2.92 9.16
N GLY A 141 -10.37 4.06 8.46
CA GLY A 141 -9.60 5.24 8.85
C GLY A 141 -10.00 5.81 10.21
N LEU A 142 -11.29 5.85 10.50
CA LEU A 142 -11.80 6.28 11.80
C LEU A 142 -11.37 5.32 12.92
N PHE A 143 -11.52 4.00 12.73
CA PHE A 143 -11.13 3.01 13.74
C PHE A 143 -9.63 3.02 14.02
N MET A 144 -8.76 3.06 13.00
CA MET A 144 -7.31 3.10 13.19
C MET A 144 -6.85 4.32 14.03
N VAL A 145 -7.49 5.49 13.85
CA VAL A 145 -7.19 6.70 14.64
C VAL A 145 -7.81 6.65 16.04
N MET A 146 -9.03 6.14 16.17
CA MET A 146 -9.74 6.04 17.46
C MET A 146 -9.10 5.01 18.41
N GLU A 147 -8.53 3.95 17.85
CA GLU A 147 -7.89 2.85 18.58
C GLU A 147 -6.35 3.02 18.72
N ASP A 148 -5.80 4.17 18.27
CA ASP A 148 -4.36 4.48 18.31
C ASP A 148 -3.48 3.40 17.65
N GLN A 149 -3.92 2.83 16.52
CA GLN A 149 -3.19 1.75 15.85
C GLN A 149 -1.95 2.27 15.08
N LEU A 150 -1.99 3.53 14.64
CA LEU A 150 -0.89 4.19 13.94
C LEU A 150 -0.96 5.72 14.09
N GLY A 151 0.15 6.33 14.52
CA GLY A 151 0.32 7.76 14.66
C GLY A 151 1.12 8.40 13.52
N VAL A 152 1.17 9.73 13.49
CA VAL A 152 2.06 10.48 12.57
C VAL A 152 3.49 10.44 13.13
N GLY A 153 4.44 10.03 12.31
CA GLY A 153 5.85 9.81 12.69
C GLY A 153 6.21 8.36 13.00
N ASP A 154 5.23 7.47 13.13
CA ASP A 154 5.48 6.04 13.36
C ASP A 154 6.05 5.35 12.13
N ILE A 155 6.95 4.38 12.34
CA ILE A 155 7.39 3.45 11.31
C ILE A 155 6.41 2.28 11.27
N VAL A 156 5.71 2.12 10.14
CA VAL A 156 4.65 1.12 9.98
C VAL A 156 4.85 0.23 8.75
N ASP A 157 4.43 -1.02 8.86
CA ASP A 157 4.13 -1.92 7.74
C ASP A 157 2.61 -2.00 7.51
N LEU A 158 2.13 -1.52 6.37
CA LEU A 158 0.75 -1.64 5.92
C LEU A 158 0.54 -2.80 4.93
N GLY A 159 1.57 -3.64 4.72
CA GLY A 159 1.60 -4.75 3.76
C GLY A 159 1.66 -4.35 2.28
N THR A 160 1.09 -3.19 1.92
CA THR A 160 1.19 -2.56 0.59
C THR A 160 2.30 -1.51 0.49
N ALA A 161 2.66 -0.90 1.63
CA ALA A 161 3.77 0.04 1.76
C ALA A 161 4.33 -0.06 3.19
N THR A 162 5.64 0.19 3.32
CA THR A 162 6.35 0.19 4.61
C THR A 162 7.18 1.46 4.71
N GLY A 163 7.12 2.17 5.84
CA GLY A 163 7.81 3.45 6.00
C GLY A 163 7.27 4.30 7.14
N VAL A 164 7.61 5.59 7.14
CA VAL A 164 7.17 6.55 8.16
C VAL A 164 5.82 7.17 7.78
N VAL A 165 4.85 7.18 8.69
CA VAL A 165 3.55 7.85 8.48
C VAL A 165 3.74 9.37 8.47
N GLU A 166 3.42 10.03 7.35
CA GLU A 166 3.44 11.50 7.27
C GLU A 166 2.09 12.13 7.66
N ALA A 167 0.98 11.46 7.34
CA ALA A 167 -0.36 11.95 7.66
C ALA A 167 -1.41 10.84 7.60
N VAL A 168 -2.25 10.77 8.63
CA VAL A 168 -3.41 9.87 8.68
C VAL A 168 -4.65 10.66 8.26
N GLY A 169 -5.16 10.40 7.06
CA GLY A 169 -6.42 10.95 6.58
C GLY A 169 -7.57 9.99 6.83
N ILE A 170 -8.80 10.52 6.92
CA ILE A 170 -10.03 9.73 7.13
C ILE A 170 -10.17 8.60 6.10
N ARG A 171 -9.73 8.81 4.86
CA ARG A 171 -9.84 7.85 3.76
C ARG A 171 -8.50 7.22 3.32
N ILE A 172 -7.41 7.97 3.46
CA ILE A 172 -6.10 7.64 2.88
C ILE A 172 -5.03 7.95 3.92
N THR A 173 -4.14 7.00 4.15
CA THR A 173 -2.94 7.16 4.98
C THR A 173 -1.73 7.39 4.07
N GLN A 174 -0.90 8.38 4.43
CA GLN A 174 0.30 8.76 3.69
C GLN A 174 1.54 8.21 4.40
N VAL A 175 2.31 7.37 3.71
CA VAL A 175 3.52 6.72 4.24
C VAL A 175 4.69 7.01 3.31
N ARG A 176 5.81 7.51 3.85
CA ARG A 176 7.05 7.71 3.10
C ARG A 176 8.03 6.57 3.34
N ASP A 177 8.44 5.91 2.27
CA ASP A 177 9.45 4.85 2.34
C ASP A 177 10.89 5.40 2.49
N VAL A 178 11.85 4.49 2.69
CA VAL A 178 13.29 4.84 2.82
C VAL A 178 13.91 5.41 1.54
N ASN A 179 13.29 5.19 0.38
CA ASN A 179 13.70 5.75 -0.91
C ASN A 179 13.13 7.16 -1.13
N GLY A 180 12.28 7.64 -0.22
CA GLY A 180 11.62 8.93 -0.29
C GLY A 180 10.31 8.92 -1.09
N THR A 181 9.80 7.78 -1.54
CA THR A 181 8.50 7.67 -2.23
C THR A 181 7.36 7.93 -1.24
N LEU A 182 6.39 8.77 -1.61
CA LEU A 182 5.18 8.99 -0.82
C LEU A 182 4.04 8.09 -1.32
N TRP A 183 3.71 7.07 -0.53
CA TRP A 183 2.62 6.14 -0.79
C TRP A 183 1.31 6.69 -0.24
N PHE A 184 0.25 6.61 -1.05
CA PHE A 184 -1.11 7.00 -0.68
C PHE A 184 -1.97 5.75 -0.52
N VAL A 185 -1.94 5.13 0.65
CA VAL A 185 -2.61 3.86 0.93
C VAL A 185 -4.07 4.10 1.29
N ARG A 186 -5.00 3.39 0.64
CA ARG A 186 -6.43 3.46 0.99
C ARG A 186 -6.67 2.69 2.30
N ASN A 187 -7.34 3.33 3.25
CA ASN A 187 -7.59 2.76 4.56
C ASN A 187 -8.43 1.46 4.50
N GLY A 188 -9.26 1.29 3.47
CA GLY A 188 -10.05 0.07 3.24
C GLY A 188 -9.24 -1.12 2.74
N GLU A 189 -7.99 -0.92 2.32
CA GLU A 189 -7.06 -1.99 1.90
C GLU A 189 -6.11 -2.43 3.02
N ILE A 190 -6.04 -1.65 4.10
CA ILE A 190 -5.26 -1.97 5.30
C ILE A 190 -6.04 -3.03 6.09
N VAL A 191 -5.65 -4.30 5.92
CA VAL A 191 -6.22 -5.45 6.65
C VAL A 191 -5.44 -5.75 7.94
N ARG A 192 -4.16 -5.39 7.97
CA ARG A 192 -3.27 -5.47 9.15
C ARG A 192 -2.33 -4.26 9.15
N VAL A 193 -1.92 -3.83 10.34
CA VAL A 193 -0.88 -2.81 10.56
C VAL A 193 0.18 -3.43 11.47
N GLY A 194 1.45 -3.34 11.08
CA GLY A 194 2.59 -3.60 11.97
C GLY A 194 3.23 -2.28 12.38
N ASN A 195 2.93 -1.78 13.57
CA ASN A 195 3.59 -0.58 14.10
C ASN A 195 4.93 -0.99 14.75
N MET A 196 6.04 -0.46 14.23
CA MET A 196 7.40 -0.77 14.68
C MET A 196 7.94 0.28 15.67
N SER A 197 7.14 1.30 16.00
CA SER A 197 7.50 2.41 16.89
C SER A 197 6.71 2.44 18.21
N GLN A 198 5.60 1.71 18.30
CA GLN A 198 4.71 1.72 19.46
C GLN A 198 5.12 0.69 20.53
N GLY A 199 5.19 1.12 21.79
CA GLY A 199 5.49 0.26 22.93
C GLY A 199 6.96 -0.11 23.04
N TRP A 200 7.36 -1.28 22.53
CA TRP A 200 8.72 -1.81 22.60
C TRP A 200 9.13 -2.44 21.27
N ALA A 201 10.44 -2.37 20.95
CA ALA A 201 11.02 -2.98 19.77
C ALA A 201 12.12 -3.98 20.17
N ARG A 202 12.18 -5.12 19.48
CA ARG A 202 13.26 -6.12 19.63
C ARG A 202 14.20 -6.03 18.44
N VAL A 203 15.49 -5.85 18.73
CA VAL A 203 16.56 -5.97 17.72
C VAL A 203 17.08 -7.41 17.77
N ILE A 204 17.13 -8.07 16.61
CA ILE A 204 17.75 -9.38 16.42
C ILE A 204 19.03 -9.15 15.63
N ILE A 205 20.15 -9.70 16.11
CA ILE A 205 21.47 -9.55 15.50
C ILE A 205 22.01 -10.95 15.24
N ASP A 206 22.01 -11.35 13.96
CA ASP A 206 22.62 -12.59 13.52
C ASP A 206 24.10 -12.31 13.19
N LEU A 207 25.02 -12.95 13.92
CA LEU A 207 26.46 -12.84 13.70
C LEU A 207 26.96 -14.11 13.01
N ALA A 208 27.42 -13.97 11.76
CA ALA A 208 28.10 -15.05 11.06
C ALA A 208 29.49 -15.30 11.66
N VAL A 209 29.79 -16.56 11.96
CA VAL A 209 31.08 -16.98 12.52
C VAL A 209 31.68 -18.15 11.73
N PRO A 210 33.00 -18.22 11.55
CA PRO A 210 33.66 -19.37 10.91
C PRO A 210 33.46 -20.68 11.69
N TYR A 211 33.40 -21.81 10.98
CA TYR A 211 33.11 -23.13 11.55
C TYR A 211 34.23 -23.71 12.43
N ASP A 212 35.45 -23.17 12.36
CA ASP A 212 36.63 -23.57 13.12
C ASP A 212 36.76 -22.84 14.46
N VAL A 213 35.83 -21.93 14.79
CA VAL A 213 35.83 -21.14 16.03
C VAL A 213 35.00 -21.83 17.11
N ASP A 214 35.48 -21.78 18.35
CA ASP A 214 34.74 -22.22 19.53
C ASP A 214 33.47 -21.36 19.73
N ILE A 215 32.32 -21.99 19.47
CA ILE A 215 30.99 -21.38 19.56
C ILE A 215 30.66 -20.98 21.00
N GLU A 216 31.09 -21.71 22.03
CA GLU A 216 30.82 -21.36 23.42
C GLU A 216 31.58 -20.10 23.83
N ALA A 217 32.86 -20.02 23.44
CA ALA A 217 33.67 -18.82 23.66
C ALA A 217 33.10 -17.59 22.93
N VAL A 218 32.60 -17.73 21.70
CA VAL A 218 31.92 -16.62 21.00
C VAL A 218 30.63 -16.23 21.70
N GLN A 219 29.76 -17.18 22.05
CA GLN A 219 28.49 -16.89 22.72
C GLN A 219 28.71 -16.15 24.04
N ALA A 220 29.71 -16.57 24.83
CA ALA A 220 30.10 -15.88 26.05
C ALA A 220 30.55 -14.43 25.78
N LYS A 221 31.38 -14.20 24.75
CA LYS A 221 31.85 -12.86 24.38
C LYS A 221 30.74 -11.97 23.79
N MET A 222 29.81 -12.51 23.02
CA MET A 222 28.62 -11.79 22.55
C MET A 222 27.75 -11.35 23.72
N LEU A 223 27.51 -12.23 24.69
CA LEU A 223 26.68 -11.93 25.86
C LEU A 223 27.38 -10.91 26.80
N GLU A 224 28.71 -11.01 26.97
CA GLU A 224 29.51 -10.02 27.69
C GLU A 224 29.39 -8.62 27.05
N ALA A 225 29.61 -8.53 25.73
CA ALA A 225 29.50 -7.28 24.98
C ALA A 225 28.08 -6.68 25.02
N ALA A 226 27.05 -7.51 24.90
CA ALA A 226 25.66 -7.06 24.96
C ALA A 226 25.29 -6.52 26.36
N ASN A 227 25.74 -7.17 27.43
CA ASN A 227 25.52 -6.69 28.80
C ASN A 227 26.33 -5.41 29.10
N ALA A 228 27.55 -5.29 28.58
CA ALA A 228 28.32 -4.05 28.66
C ALA A 228 27.62 -2.88 27.92
N LEU A 229 27.03 -3.14 26.75
CA LEU A 229 26.21 -2.15 26.04
C LEU A 229 24.98 -1.76 26.86
N ALA A 230 24.23 -2.73 27.39
CA ALA A 230 23.02 -2.51 28.19
C ALA A 230 23.27 -1.72 29.49
N THR A 231 24.44 -1.89 30.12
CA THR A 231 24.81 -1.16 31.35
C THR A 231 25.42 0.21 31.07
N SER A 232 25.85 0.51 29.84
CA SER A 232 26.48 1.79 29.49
C SER A 232 25.54 2.99 29.69
N THR A 233 26.08 4.11 30.18
CA THR A 233 25.34 5.34 30.51
C THR A 233 24.49 5.88 29.35
N LYS A 234 24.91 5.64 28.10
CA LYS A 234 24.22 6.09 26.88
C LYS A 234 22.98 5.25 26.53
N TRP A 235 22.97 3.97 26.89
CA TRP A 235 21.97 3.00 26.41
C TRP A 235 21.10 2.39 27.51
N ARG A 236 21.49 2.48 28.78
CA ARG A 236 20.75 1.95 29.95
C ARG A 236 19.29 2.40 30.06
N SER A 237 18.93 3.55 29.49
CA SER A 237 17.55 4.07 29.47
C SER A 237 16.72 3.63 28.25
N ARG A 238 17.35 2.97 27.26
CA ARG A 238 16.72 2.52 26.00
C ARG A 238 16.57 1.01 25.90
N ILE A 239 17.34 0.25 26.68
CA ILE A 239 17.28 -1.20 26.74
C ILE A 239 16.44 -1.58 27.97
N LEU A 240 15.24 -2.10 27.74
CA LEU A 240 14.24 -2.41 28.77
C LEU A 240 14.54 -3.74 29.49
N GLU A 241 14.97 -4.75 28.72
CA GLU A 241 15.21 -6.11 29.20
C GLU A 241 16.69 -6.49 29.02
N LYS A 242 17.12 -7.54 29.74
CA LYS A 242 18.48 -8.06 29.60
C LYS A 242 18.66 -8.71 28.22
N PRO A 243 19.83 -8.55 27.56
CA PRO A 243 20.11 -9.26 26.32
C PRO A 243 20.08 -10.78 26.52
N GLU A 244 19.40 -11.47 25.62
CA GLU A 244 19.32 -12.93 25.56
C GLU A 244 20.04 -13.47 24.33
N LEU A 245 20.65 -14.64 24.45
CA LEU A 245 21.20 -15.39 23.33
C LEU A 245 20.29 -16.58 23.00
N TRP A 246 19.82 -16.66 21.75
CA TRP A 246 18.86 -17.68 21.30
C TRP A 246 19.52 -18.94 20.71
N GLY A 247 20.78 -19.19 21.07
CA GLY A 247 21.59 -20.31 20.59
C GLY A 247 22.14 -20.12 19.16
N ALA A 248 23.04 -21.01 18.75
CA ALA A 248 23.57 -21.02 17.39
C ALA A 248 22.62 -21.76 16.44
N ARG A 249 22.24 -21.10 15.34
CA ARG A 249 21.56 -21.76 14.22
C ARG A 249 22.61 -22.19 13.20
N VAL A 250 22.73 -23.50 12.95
CA VAL A 250 23.51 -24.00 11.82
C VAL A 250 22.72 -23.71 10.55
N ASP A 251 23.20 -22.77 9.73
CA ASP A 251 22.69 -22.62 8.37
C ASP A 251 23.22 -23.77 7.51
N LEU A 252 22.31 -24.64 7.06
CA LEU A 252 22.61 -25.77 6.16
C LEU A 252 22.47 -25.36 4.68
N GLY A 253 22.35 -24.07 4.39
CA GLY A 253 22.22 -23.51 3.05
C GLY A 253 23.53 -23.43 2.26
N ARG A 254 23.66 -24.30 1.24
CA ARG A 254 24.57 -24.18 0.07
C ARG A 254 26.06 -24.44 0.33
N CYS A 255 26.48 -25.71 0.12
CA CYS A 255 27.88 -26.08 -0.05
C CYS A 255 28.51 -25.38 -1.28
N PRO A 256 29.61 -24.61 -1.13
CA PRO A 256 30.38 -24.09 -2.25
C PRO A 256 31.41 -25.14 -2.70
N GLY A 257 31.15 -25.89 -3.79
CA GLY A 257 32.13 -26.91 -4.21
C GLY A 257 31.84 -27.77 -5.44
N HIS A 258 30.66 -27.70 -6.09
CA HIS A 258 30.42 -28.45 -7.33
C HIS A 258 30.56 -27.56 -8.58
N PRO A 259 31.46 -27.90 -9.52
CA PRO A 259 31.49 -27.25 -10.83
C PRO A 259 30.21 -27.56 -11.61
N HIS A 260 29.62 -26.54 -12.24
CA HIS A 260 28.48 -26.74 -13.12
C HIS A 260 28.88 -27.61 -14.32
N ARG A 261 28.18 -28.74 -14.49
CA ARG A 261 28.11 -29.41 -15.79
C ARG A 261 27.20 -28.57 -16.67
N ALA A 262 27.75 -27.99 -17.74
CA ALA A 262 26.93 -27.33 -18.75
C ALA A 262 26.05 -28.36 -19.45
N GLU A 263 24.74 -28.11 -19.50
CA GLU A 263 23.82 -28.84 -20.38
C GLU A 263 23.47 -27.95 -21.57
N ASP A 264 23.55 -28.55 -22.76
CA ASP A 264 23.57 -27.90 -24.07
C ASP A 264 22.13 -27.65 -24.58
N PRO A 265 21.74 -26.44 -25.01
CA PRO A 265 20.32 -26.08 -25.14
C PRO A 265 19.72 -26.34 -26.54
N HIS A 266 19.75 -27.57 -27.06
CA HIS A 266 19.08 -27.91 -28.33
C HIS A 266 18.51 -29.34 -28.44
N HIS A 267 17.27 -29.58 -27.97
CA HIS A 267 16.25 -30.22 -28.81
C HIS A 267 14.83 -30.12 -28.23
N SER A 268 13.89 -29.64 -29.05
CA SER A 268 12.46 -29.57 -28.73
C SER A 268 11.63 -30.23 -29.83
N GLU A 269 11.28 -31.50 -29.65
CA GLU A 269 10.25 -32.24 -30.39
C GLU A 269 10.00 -33.55 -29.60
N GLY A 270 8.79 -34.05 -29.40
CA GLY A 270 7.54 -33.79 -30.11
C GLY A 270 6.85 -35.12 -30.41
N ARG A 271 6.25 -35.78 -29.40
CA ARG A 271 5.36 -36.93 -29.64
C ARG A 271 4.34 -37.15 -28.52
N ARG A 272 3.07 -37.33 -28.91
CA ARG A 272 1.94 -37.69 -28.04
C ARG A 272 1.66 -39.20 -28.08
N LEU A 273 0.77 -39.62 -27.17
CA LEU A 273 -0.08 -40.85 -27.16
C LEU A 273 0.50 -42.07 -26.42
N PRO A 274 -0.36 -42.95 -25.85
CA PRO A 274 -1.76 -42.77 -25.39
C PRO A 274 -2.02 -43.27 -23.94
N ARG A 275 -3.29 -43.27 -23.51
CA ARG A 275 -3.77 -43.71 -22.18
C ARG A 275 -4.18 -45.21 -22.15
N ALA A 276 -4.24 -45.72 -20.91
CA ALA A 276 -5.14 -46.79 -20.38
C ALA A 276 -4.72 -48.26 -20.58
N PRO A 277 -5.23 -49.21 -19.74
CA PRO A 277 -5.71 -49.10 -18.34
C PRO A 277 -5.19 -50.22 -17.39
N ASP A 278 -5.60 -50.11 -16.11
CA ASP A 278 -5.83 -51.13 -15.07
C ASP A 278 -5.22 -52.55 -15.20
N ALA A 279 -4.44 -52.94 -14.18
CA ALA A 279 -4.33 -54.33 -13.71
C ALA A 279 -3.98 -54.38 -12.22
N ALA A 280 -4.52 -55.39 -11.51
CA ALA A 280 -4.36 -55.58 -10.08
C ALA A 280 -3.25 -56.60 -9.73
N GLN A 281 -3.12 -56.88 -8.43
CA GLN A 281 -2.41 -58.01 -7.79
C GLN A 281 -0.92 -57.82 -7.44
N ALA A 282 -0.72 -57.64 -6.13
CA ALA A 282 0.15 -58.41 -5.25
C ALA A 282 1.07 -59.50 -5.85
N GLY A 283 2.32 -59.55 -5.38
CA GLY A 283 3.02 -60.83 -5.22
C GLY A 283 4.54 -60.83 -5.44
N THR A 284 5.29 -60.96 -4.33
CA THR A 284 6.54 -61.74 -4.16
C THR A 284 7.84 -61.39 -4.93
N GLY A 285 8.99 -61.68 -4.29
CA GLY A 285 10.34 -61.69 -4.91
C GLY A 285 11.30 -60.57 -4.45
N ARG A 286 11.77 -60.56 -3.20
CA ARG A 286 13.15 -60.99 -2.80
C ARG A 286 14.27 -60.65 -3.81
N ALA A 287 15.21 -59.76 -3.43
CA ALA A 287 16.50 -60.14 -2.80
C ALA A 287 17.50 -58.95 -2.70
N GLY A 288 18.40 -58.99 -1.71
CA GLY A 288 19.78 -58.48 -1.85
C GLY A 288 20.14 -57.09 -1.31
N CYS A 289 20.34 -56.96 0.02
CA CYS A 289 21.67 -56.73 0.64
C CYS A 289 21.54 -56.18 2.07
N GLU A 290 22.02 -56.97 3.04
CA GLU A 290 22.30 -56.55 4.42
C GLU A 290 23.73 -55.98 4.56
N ALA A 291 24.08 -55.64 5.80
CA ALA A 291 25.43 -55.51 6.38
C ALA A 291 26.11 -54.11 6.39
N ALA A 292 26.71 -53.64 7.50
CA ALA A 292 26.73 -54.17 8.88
C ALA A 292 27.33 -53.19 9.92
N ILE A 293 27.13 -53.53 11.22
CA ILE A 293 27.96 -53.22 12.42
C ILE A 293 27.98 -51.73 12.90
N ALA A 294 27.61 -51.30 14.11
CA ALA A 294 27.26 -51.86 15.45
C ALA A 294 28.36 -51.84 16.55
N LEU A 295 27.91 -51.52 17.80
CA LEU A 295 28.42 -51.83 19.18
C LEU A 295 28.51 -50.56 20.07
N GLY A 296 28.10 -50.55 21.36
CA GLY A 296 27.38 -51.53 22.22
C GLY A 296 26.79 -50.80 23.46
N ARG A 297 25.61 -51.17 24.01
CA ARG A 297 25.31 -52.22 25.03
C ARG A 297 26.15 -52.07 26.34
N ARG A 298 25.63 -52.12 27.58
CA ARG A 298 24.46 -52.80 28.24
C ARG A 298 23.96 -51.91 29.42
N ALA A 299 22.74 -51.90 29.97
CA ALA A 299 21.63 -52.86 30.19
C ALA A 299 21.72 -53.78 31.45
N HIS A 300 20.94 -53.43 32.50
CA HIS A 300 20.31 -54.25 33.58
C HIS A 300 19.59 -53.27 34.55
N GLY A 301 18.49 -53.55 35.27
CA GLY A 301 17.60 -54.71 35.27
C GLY A 301 17.04 -55.05 36.68
N LEU A 302 15.72 -54.91 36.87
CA LEU A 302 14.84 -55.59 37.87
C LEU A 302 14.60 -55.02 39.30
N ARG A 303 13.29 -55.06 39.66
CA ARG A 303 12.63 -55.36 40.97
C ARG A 303 12.69 -54.36 42.16
N GLN A 304 11.58 -53.63 42.31
CA GLN A 304 10.57 -53.82 43.36
C GLN A 304 11.04 -53.94 44.84
N CYS A 305 10.74 -52.92 45.65
CA CYS A 305 10.55 -53.11 47.10
C CYS A 305 9.47 -52.18 47.69
N ARG A 306 8.82 -52.71 48.72
CA ARG A 306 7.48 -52.46 49.26
C ARG A 306 7.48 -51.55 50.51
N GLU A 307 6.47 -50.66 50.65
CA GLU A 307 5.99 -49.99 51.90
C GLU A 307 7.04 -49.12 52.66
N ARG A 308 6.75 -48.15 53.55
CA ARG A 308 5.57 -47.89 54.43
C ARG A 308 5.64 -46.49 55.11
N HIS A 309 4.51 -46.02 55.67
CA HIS A 309 4.34 -44.87 56.62
C HIS A 309 4.65 -43.45 56.08
N GLY A 310 3.97 -42.37 56.45
CA GLY A 310 2.79 -42.15 57.33
C GLY A 310 2.93 -40.84 58.15
N GLY A 311 1.93 -39.94 58.19
CA GLY A 311 2.01 -38.72 59.02
C GLY A 311 1.04 -37.56 58.68
N GLU A 312 -0.11 -37.57 59.36
CA GLU A 312 -1.07 -36.51 59.75
C GLU A 312 -0.87 -34.97 59.51
N ALA A 313 -2.02 -34.29 59.30
CA ALA A 313 -2.45 -32.95 59.79
C ALA A 313 -1.68 -31.66 59.36
N ALA A 314 -2.33 -30.52 59.05
CA ALA A 314 -3.50 -29.89 59.67
C ALA A 314 -4.25 -28.87 58.76
N ALA A 315 -5.44 -28.41 59.18
CA ALA A 315 -6.27 -27.36 58.53
C ALA A 315 -6.07 -25.99 59.23
N HIS A 316 -6.74 -24.84 58.96
CA HIS A 316 -7.93 -24.42 58.15
C HIS A 316 -7.88 -22.84 58.08
N PRO A 317 -8.94 -22.03 57.78
CA PRO A 317 -10.13 -22.10 56.89
C PRO A 317 -10.33 -20.81 56.03
N SER A 318 -11.57 -20.59 55.53
CA SER A 318 -12.24 -19.29 55.17
C SER A 318 -12.52 -18.90 53.69
N GLU A 319 -13.37 -19.70 53.03
CA GLU A 319 -14.76 -19.37 52.58
C GLU A 319 -15.12 -18.15 51.65
N PRO A 320 -16.34 -18.10 51.04
CA PRO A 320 -16.43 -17.91 49.58
C PRO A 320 -17.47 -16.88 49.08
N HIS A 321 -17.54 -16.65 47.76
CA HIS A 321 -18.79 -16.28 47.07
C HIS A 321 -18.86 -16.76 45.61
N ARG A 322 -19.84 -17.62 45.29
CA ARG A 322 -20.40 -17.82 43.94
C ARG A 322 -21.88 -18.17 44.03
N HIS A 323 -22.73 -17.47 43.27
CA HIS A 323 -24.12 -17.87 43.02
C HIS A 323 -24.23 -18.78 41.80
N PRO A 324 -25.28 -19.64 41.71
CA PRO A 324 -25.36 -20.70 40.72
C PRO A 324 -25.99 -20.25 39.39
N ARG A 325 -25.66 -20.96 38.31
CA ARG A 325 -26.35 -20.85 37.01
C ARG A 325 -27.12 -22.14 36.75
N ALA A 326 -28.42 -22.03 36.51
CA ALA A 326 -29.27 -23.17 36.16
C ALA A 326 -28.95 -23.71 34.76
N ALA A 327 -29.23 -25.00 34.54
CA ALA A 327 -28.92 -25.72 33.31
C ALA A 327 -30.05 -25.66 32.27
N ALA A 328 -29.69 -25.79 30.99
CA ALA A 328 -30.61 -26.22 29.94
C ALA A 328 -29.86 -27.13 28.93
N HIS A 329 -30.46 -28.30 28.74
CA HIS A 329 -30.16 -29.42 27.84
C HIS A 329 -29.15 -29.23 26.68
N ARG A 330 -28.26 -30.22 26.57
CA ARG A 330 -27.49 -30.56 25.36
C ARG A 330 -28.16 -31.75 24.68
N THR A 331 -28.51 -31.64 23.40
CA THR A 331 -28.83 -32.78 22.53
C THR A 331 -27.61 -33.09 21.66
N GLU A 332 -27.25 -34.36 21.55
CA GLU A 332 -26.12 -34.81 20.73
C GLU A 332 -26.56 -35.02 19.28
N GLY A 333 -25.73 -34.58 18.34
CA GLY A 333 -25.84 -34.85 16.90
C GLY A 333 -24.51 -35.38 16.37
N PRO A 334 -24.52 -36.26 15.34
CA PRO A 334 -23.35 -37.07 15.01
C PRO A 334 -22.22 -36.30 14.33
N SER A 335 -20.99 -36.67 14.69
CA SER A 335 -19.75 -36.18 14.08
C SER A 335 -19.61 -36.62 12.62
N GLY A 336 -19.80 -35.69 11.69
CA GLY A 336 -19.43 -35.81 10.27
C GLY A 336 -18.39 -34.78 9.89
N SER A 337 -17.11 -35.13 9.97
CA SER A 337 -16.00 -34.29 9.48
C SER A 337 -15.76 -34.56 8.00
N GLU A 338 -16.39 -33.80 7.10
CA GLU A 338 -16.05 -33.85 5.68
C GLU A 338 -14.61 -33.34 5.45
N ALA A 339 -13.74 -34.25 5.02
CA ALA A 339 -12.36 -33.93 4.71
C ALA A 339 -12.27 -33.18 3.38
N GLN A 340 -11.80 -31.93 3.43
CA GLN A 340 -11.58 -31.11 2.23
C GLN A 340 -10.38 -31.66 1.44
N PRO A 341 -10.48 -31.87 0.11
CA PRO A 341 -9.43 -32.54 -0.65
C PRO A 341 -8.13 -31.73 -0.68
N GLY A 342 -7.00 -32.44 -0.64
CA GLY A 342 -5.67 -31.88 -0.41
C GLY A 342 -5.30 -30.77 -1.39
N ARG A 343 -4.98 -29.59 -0.84
CA ARG A 343 -4.38 -28.49 -1.58
C ARG A 343 -2.89 -28.76 -1.71
N GLU A 344 -2.42 -29.07 -2.93
CA GLU A 344 -0.99 -29.30 -3.18
C GLU A 344 -0.15 -28.12 -2.68
N PRO A 345 1.03 -28.38 -2.07
CA PRO A 345 1.90 -27.32 -1.62
C PRO A 345 2.39 -26.53 -2.83
N ARG A 346 1.97 -25.26 -2.93
CA ARG A 346 2.42 -24.35 -3.99
C ARG A 346 3.94 -24.22 -3.90
N MET A 347 4.62 -24.74 -4.93
CA MET A 347 6.06 -24.59 -5.10
C MET A 347 6.40 -23.10 -5.20
N SER A 348 6.92 -22.53 -4.11
CA SER A 348 7.46 -21.17 -4.10
C SER A 348 8.77 -21.20 -4.88
N ILE A 349 8.72 -20.76 -6.14
CA ILE A 349 9.93 -20.49 -6.93
C ILE A 349 10.77 -19.49 -6.12
N PRO A 350 12.03 -19.80 -5.77
CA PRO A 350 12.90 -18.82 -5.13
C PRO A 350 13.21 -17.75 -6.16
N ILE A 351 12.57 -16.59 -6.04
CA ILE A 351 12.99 -15.40 -6.77
C ILE A 351 14.30 -14.98 -6.12
N GLY A 352 15.42 -15.40 -6.70
CA GLY A 352 16.72 -14.84 -6.37
C GLY A 352 16.70 -13.32 -6.60
N PRO A 353 17.62 -12.55 -5.98
CA PRO A 353 17.69 -11.11 -6.23
C PRO A 353 17.80 -10.89 -7.74
N GLN A 354 16.79 -10.24 -8.31
CA GLN A 354 16.78 -9.89 -9.73
C GLN A 354 17.98 -8.95 -9.97
N PRO A 355 18.76 -9.16 -11.05
CA PRO A 355 19.89 -8.29 -11.35
C PRO A 355 19.41 -6.84 -11.46
N ALA A 356 20.19 -5.90 -10.93
CA ALA A 356 19.80 -4.49 -10.97
C ALA A 356 19.71 -4.03 -12.43
N PHE A 357 18.89 -3.02 -12.72
CA PHE A 357 18.77 -2.49 -14.08
C PHE A 357 20.15 -2.05 -14.62
N TYR A 358 20.98 -1.48 -13.74
CA TYR A 358 22.39 -1.19 -13.99
C TYR A 358 23.16 -2.38 -14.58
N ASP A 359 23.09 -3.56 -13.96
CA ASP A 359 23.78 -4.77 -14.44
C ASP A 359 23.19 -5.25 -15.79
N VAL A 360 21.86 -5.22 -15.92
CA VAL A 360 21.12 -5.68 -17.10
C VAL A 360 21.47 -4.88 -18.36
N VAL A 361 21.77 -3.59 -18.23
CA VAL A 361 22.16 -2.74 -19.37
C VAL A 361 23.67 -2.66 -19.63
N GLY A 362 24.49 -3.44 -18.90
CA GLY A 362 25.94 -3.48 -19.09
C GLY A 362 26.76 -2.57 -18.17
N GLY A 363 26.16 -2.00 -17.13
CA GLY A 363 26.84 -1.27 -16.07
C GLY A 363 27.46 0.06 -16.49
N HIS A 364 28.52 0.46 -15.77
CA HIS A 364 29.25 1.73 -15.92
C HIS A 364 29.56 2.13 -17.38
N PRO A 365 30.11 1.26 -18.26
CA PRO A 365 30.36 1.61 -19.66
C PRO A 365 29.14 2.14 -20.42
N THR A 366 27.95 1.63 -20.12
CA THR A 366 26.70 2.06 -20.77
C THR A 366 26.28 3.45 -20.30
N PHE A 367 26.40 3.75 -19.00
CA PHE A 367 26.07 5.08 -18.48
C PHE A 367 27.10 6.14 -18.88
N VAL A 368 28.39 5.79 -18.94
CA VAL A 368 29.43 6.66 -19.53
C VAL A 368 29.09 7.02 -20.97
N ARG A 369 28.80 6.02 -21.84
CA ARG A 369 28.41 6.26 -23.23
C ARG A 369 27.18 7.16 -23.37
N LEU A 370 26.13 6.86 -22.60
CA LEU A 370 24.89 7.65 -22.57
C LEU A 370 25.17 9.12 -22.25
N VAL A 371 25.93 9.36 -21.18
CA VAL A 371 26.23 10.72 -20.70
C VAL A 371 27.20 11.43 -21.64
N ASP A 372 28.19 10.74 -22.22
CA ASP A 372 29.12 11.33 -23.19
C ASP A 372 28.43 11.76 -24.49
N THR A 373 27.54 10.95 -25.06
CA THR A 373 26.76 11.36 -26.24
C THR A 373 25.80 12.50 -25.90
N PHE A 374 25.09 12.44 -24.77
CA PHE A 374 24.23 13.51 -24.33
C PHE A 374 24.98 14.85 -24.21
N TYR A 375 26.12 14.87 -23.51
CA TYR A 375 26.89 16.10 -23.33
C TYR A 375 27.62 16.57 -24.60
N ARG A 376 27.86 15.69 -25.59
CA ARG A 376 28.31 16.08 -26.93
C ARG A 376 27.27 16.96 -27.61
N GLY A 377 25.98 16.61 -27.50
CA GLY A 377 24.88 17.44 -28.01
C GLY A 377 24.67 18.75 -27.23
N VAL A 378 24.81 18.70 -25.89
CA VAL A 378 24.71 19.90 -25.04
C VAL A 378 25.83 20.93 -25.29
N ALA A 379 27.02 20.49 -25.70
CA ALA A 379 28.15 21.38 -25.94
C ALA A 379 27.84 22.47 -27.00
N ASP A 380 27.09 22.10 -28.04
CA ASP A 380 26.70 22.96 -29.16
C ASP A 380 25.28 23.57 -29.01
N ASP A 381 24.58 23.29 -27.91
CA ASP A 381 23.18 23.72 -27.74
C ASP A 381 23.07 25.13 -27.15
N PRO A 382 22.46 26.11 -27.86
CA PRO A 382 22.45 27.51 -27.42
C PRO A 382 21.58 27.78 -26.18
N VAL A 383 20.66 26.87 -25.82
CA VAL A 383 19.78 27.01 -24.65
C VAL A 383 20.36 26.30 -23.44
N LEU A 384 20.94 25.12 -23.63
CA LEU A 384 21.51 24.32 -22.53
C LEU A 384 22.94 24.73 -22.17
N ARG A 385 23.80 25.06 -23.16
CA ARG A 385 25.21 25.41 -22.90
C ARG A 385 25.39 26.56 -21.89
N PRO A 386 24.58 27.64 -21.88
CA PRO A 386 24.69 28.71 -20.88
C PRO A 386 24.37 28.29 -19.45
N MET A 387 23.71 27.15 -19.23
CA MET A 387 23.42 26.64 -17.88
C MET A 387 24.65 26.00 -17.21
N TYR A 388 25.74 25.78 -17.96
CA TYR A 388 26.98 25.20 -17.46
C TYR A 388 28.07 26.30 -17.39
N PRO A 389 28.35 26.87 -16.20
CA PRO A 389 29.32 27.96 -16.05
C PRO A 389 30.78 27.49 -16.18
N GLU A 390 31.02 26.19 -16.09
CA GLU A 390 32.32 25.56 -16.33
C GLU A 390 32.57 25.51 -17.85
N GLU A 391 33.76 25.89 -18.33
CA GLU A 391 34.14 25.71 -19.75
C GLU A 391 34.24 24.22 -20.11
N ASP A 392 34.82 23.44 -19.20
CA ASP A 392 34.84 21.98 -19.24
C ASP A 392 33.52 21.38 -18.70
N LEU A 393 32.91 20.50 -19.50
CA LEU A 393 31.70 19.75 -19.11
C LEU A 393 32.03 18.44 -18.38
N GLY A 394 33.30 18.04 -18.26
CA GLY A 394 33.77 16.84 -17.57
C GLY A 394 33.18 16.66 -16.15
N PRO A 395 33.27 17.66 -15.25
CA PRO A 395 32.66 17.56 -13.94
C PRO A 395 31.13 17.43 -13.99
N ALA A 396 30.47 18.02 -14.98
CA ALA A 396 29.02 17.89 -15.17
C ALA A 396 28.63 16.47 -15.67
N LYS A 397 29.42 15.90 -16.58
CA LYS A 397 29.31 14.50 -17.02
C LYS A 397 29.42 13.55 -15.84
N GLU A 398 30.52 13.60 -15.09
CA GLU A 398 30.78 12.71 -13.94
C GLU A 398 29.61 12.73 -12.93
N ARG A 399 29.13 13.94 -12.56
CA ARG A 399 27.99 14.10 -11.65
C ARG A 399 26.70 13.46 -12.17
N LEU A 400 26.47 13.44 -13.49
CA LEU A 400 25.29 12.81 -14.10
C LEU A 400 25.45 11.29 -14.21
N THR A 401 26.64 10.81 -14.62
CA THR A 401 26.98 9.38 -14.69
C THR A 401 26.77 8.71 -13.32
N LEU A 402 27.46 9.21 -12.29
CA LEU A 402 27.36 8.65 -10.93
C LEU A 402 25.92 8.69 -10.38
N PHE A 403 25.14 9.71 -10.74
CA PHE A 403 23.73 9.80 -10.35
C PHE A 403 22.87 8.72 -11.02
N LEU A 404 23.01 8.54 -12.33
CA LEU A 404 22.22 7.56 -13.09
C LEU A 404 22.60 6.12 -12.69
N GLU A 405 23.88 5.84 -12.48
CA GLU A 405 24.35 4.53 -12.01
C GLU A 405 23.72 4.18 -10.66
N GLN A 406 23.82 5.07 -9.67
CA GLN A 406 23.21 4.88 -8.37
C GLN A 406 21.68 4.73 -8.46
N TYR A 407 21.02 5.50 -9.33
CA TYR A 407 19.56 5.43 -9.50
C TYR A 407 19.10 4.06 -10.01
N TRP A 408 19.88 3.43 -10.88
CA TRP A 408 19.56 2.13 -11.48
C TRP A 408 20.13 0.92 -10.72
N GLY A 409 20.64 1.12 -9.50
CA GLY A 409 21.13 0.07 -8.60
C GLY A 409 22.62 -0.23 -8.69
N GLY A 410 23.40 0.63 -9.36
CA GLY A 410 24.86 0.62 -9.33
C GLY A 410 25.44 1.26 -8.05
N PRO A 411 26.73 1.62 -8.05
CA PRO A 411 27.44 2.11 -6.86
C PRO A 411 26.82 3.35 -6.19
N GLY A 412 26.89 3.41 -4.85
CA GLY A 412 26.40 4.53 -4.01
C GLY A 412 27.24 5.81 -4.07
N THR A 413 28.20 5.88 -4.98
CA THR A 413 29.29 6.86 -5.01
C THR A 413 28.80 8.31 -5.15
N TYR A 414 27.67 8.55 -5.83
CA TYR A 414 27.08 9.89 -5.89
C TYR A 414 26.68 10.38 -4.49
N SER A 415 25.91 9.58 -3.74
CA SER A 415 25.46 9.94 -2.40
C SER A 415 26.61 10.06 -1.41
N GLU A 416 27.63 9.20 -1.53
CA GLU A 416 28.84 9.24 -0.71
C GLU A 416 29.60 10.57 -0.89
N GLN A 417 29.79 11.03 -2.13
CA GLN A 417 30.53 12.26 -2.41
C GLN A 417 29.70 13.54 -2.26
N ARG A 418 28.40 13.51 -2.57
CA ARG A 418 27.56 14.70 -2.75
C ARG A 418 26.38 14.79 -1.78
N GLY A 419 26.17 13.79 -0.95
CA GLY A 419 24.96 13.63 -0.15
C GLY A 419 23.70 13.43 -1.00
N HIS A 420 22.53 13.47 -0.36
CA HIS A 420 21.24 13.20 -1.00
C HIS A 420 21.04 14.02 -2.31
N PRO A 421 20.58 13.40 -3.42
CA PRO A 421 20.51 14.07 -4.72
C PRO A 421 19.71 15.38 -4.75
N ARG A 422 18.53 15.43 -4.11
CA ARG A 422 17.68 16.65 -3.99
C ARG A 422 17.54 17.41 -5.33
N LEU A 423 17.36 16.69 -6.45
CA LEU A 423 17.51 17.23 -7.81
C LEU A 423 16.84 18.59 -8.03
N ARG A 424 15.54 18.72 -7.70
CA ARG A 424 14.79 19.97 -7.86
C ARG A 424 15.41 21.17 -7.13
N MET A 425 16.03 20.96 -5.96
CA MET A 425 16.75 22.01 -5.23
C MET A 425 18.05 22.40 -5.94
N ARG A 426 18.78 21.43 -6.51
CA ARG A 426 20.02 21.69 -7.26
C ARG A 426 19.76 22.32 -8.63
N HIS A 427 18.58 22.09 -9.22
CA HIS A 427 18.15 22.72 -10.49
C HIS A 427 17.46 24.08 -10.29
N ASN A 428 17.02 24.42 -9.07
CA ASN A 428 16.34 25.70 -8.77
C ASN A 428 17.13 26.98 -9.13
N PRO A 429 18.48 27.02 -9.11
CA PRO A 429 19.24 28.20 -9.56
C PRO A 429 19.19 28.46 -11.07
N PHE A 430 18.83 27.46 -11.88
CA PHE A 430 18.82 27.54 -13.34
C PHE A 430 17.39 27.74 -13.86
N ARG A 431 17.20 28.50 -14.94
CA ARG A 431 15.90 28.66 -15.59
C ARG A 431 15.60 27.43 -16.45
N VAL A 432 14.84 26.47 -15.92
CA VAL A 432 14.41 25.28 -16.66
C VAL A 432 12.98 25.52 -17.14
N ASN A 433 12.85 26.07 -18.35
CA ASN A 433 11.58 26.30 -19.03
C ASN A 433 11.19 25.07 -19.90
N PRO A 434 10.01 25.06 -20.54
CA PRO A 434 9.60 23.95 -21.41
C PRO A 434 10.51 23.72 -22.62
N GLU A 435 11.08 24.77 -23.21
CA GLU A 435 12.02 24.64 -24.33
C GLU A 435 13.30 23.92 -23.89
N ALA A 436 13.90 24.34 -22.78
CA ALA A 436 15.09 23.70 -22.22
C ALA A 436 14.84 22.22 -21.91
N ARG A 437 13.66 21.86 -21.39
CA ARG A 437 13.24 20.45 -21.22
C ARG A 437 13.21 19.71 -22.56
N ASP A 438 12.57 20.27 -23.58
CA ASP A 438 12.37 19.57 -24.85
C ASP A 438 13.68 19.42 -25.64
N ARG A 439 14.58 20.40 -25.55
CA ARG A 439 15.95 20.29 -26.09
C ARG A 439 16.78 19.27 -25.32
N TRP A 440 16.69 19.24 -23.98
CA TRP A 440 17.34 18.21 -23.16
C TRP A 440 16.86 16.80 -23.51
N LEU A 441 15.55 16.63 -23.72
CA LEU A 441 14.96 15.36 -24.15
C LEU A 441 15.41 14.96 -25.55
N ALA A 442 15.55 15.90 -26.50
CA ALA A 442 16.07 15.60 -27.82
C ALA A 442 17.50 15.03 -27.77
N HIS A 443 18.40 15.67 -27.03
CA HIS A 443 19.78 15.17 -26.84
C HIS A 443 19.82 13.82 -26.10
N MET A 444 18.97 13.64 -25.09
CA MET A 444 18.85 12.35 -24.39
C MET A 444 18.26 11.25 -25.27
N ARG A 445 17.33 11.55 -26.17
CA ARG A 445 16.74 10.57 -27.10
C ARG A 445 17.83 10.01 -28.01
N THR A 446 18.61 10.90 -28.64
CA THR A 446 19.77 10.53 -29.45
C THR A 446 20.78 9.68 -28.66
N ALA A 447 21.03 10.03 -27.39
CA ALA A 447 21.93 9.26 -26.53
C ALA A 447 21.40 7.85 -26.19
N VAL A 448 20.10 7.69 -25.94
CA VAL A 448 19.48 6.38 -25.71
C VAL A 448 19.42 5.55 -27.00
N ASP A 449 19.12 6.18 -28.15
CA ASP A 449 19.16 5.53 -29.47
C ASP A 449 20.55 4.93 -29.77
N GLU A 450 21.62 5.69 -29.52
CA GLU A 450 23.00 5.24 -29.76
C GLU A 450 23.42 4.08 -28.83
N LEU A 451 22.73 3.86 -27.69
CA LEU A 451 23.02 2.70 -26.84
C LEU A 451 22.65 1.37 -27.51
N GLY A 452 21.62 1.33 -28.36
CA GLY A 452 21.13 0.10 -28.99
C GLY A 452 20.57 -0.92 -27.99
N LEU A 453 19.92 -0.46 -26.91
CA LEU A 453 19.33 -1.34 -25.90
C LEU A 453 18.15 -2.17 -26.46
N PRO A 454 17.85 -3.35 -25.90
CA PRO A 454 16.64 -4.08 -26.28
C PRO A 454 15.39 -3.28 -25.87
N PRO A 455 14.24 -3.42 -26.57
CA PRO A 455 13.12 -2.47 -26.47
C PRO A 455 12.56 -2.27 -25.04
N LEU A 456 12.54 -3.31 -24.21
CA LEU A 456 12.03 -3.23 -22.84
C LEU A 456 12.95 -2.38 -21.94
N GLN A 457 14.27 -2.55 -22.08
CA GLN A 457 15.27 -1.78 -21.35
C GLN A 457 15.30 -0.33 -21.85
N GLU A 458 15.20 -0.14 -23.17
CA GLU A 458 15.11 1.17 -23.79
C GLU A 458 13.88 1.96 -23.29
N GLU A 459 12.68 1.35 -23.32
CA GLU A 459 11.44 1.95 -22.82
C GLU A 459 11.54 2.28 -21.31
N THR A 460 12.11 1.37 -20.52
CA THR A 460 12.30 1.55 -19.07
C THR A 460 13.20 2.75 -18.75
N LEU A 461 14.32 2.88 -19.46
CA LEU A 461 15.24 4.01 -19.34
C LEU A 461 14.62 5.32 -19.83
N TRP A 462 14.02 5.30 -21.02
CA TRP A 462 13.40 6.47 -21.65
C TRP A 462 12.24 7.02 -20.81
N SER A 463 11.33 6.16 -20.34
CA SER A 463 10.18 6.53 -19.51
C SER A 463 10.60 7.17 -18.18
N TYR A 464 11.77 6.81 -17.64
CA TYR A 464 12.34 7.51 -16.49
C TYR A 464 12.87 8.91 -16.86
N LEU A 465 13.72 9.00 -17.90
CA LEU A 465 14.34 10.26 -18.33
C LEU A 465 13.28 11.31 -18.70
N GLU A 466 12.22 10.91 -19.41
CA GLU A 466 11.07 11.74 -19.73
C GLU A 466 10.41 12.31 -18.46
N ARG A 467 9.98 11.44 -17.54
CA ARG A 467 9.37 11.85 -16.26
C ARG A 467 10.28 12.76 -15.44
N ALA A 468 11.59 12.49 -15.44
CA ALA A 468 12.58 13.29 -14.74
C ALA A 468 12.67 14.71 -15.32
N ALA A 469 12.76 14.84 -16.66
CA ALA A 469 12.80 16.13 -17.35
C ALA A 469 11.54 16.97 -17.08
N PHE A 470 10.35 16.39 -17.18
CA PHE A 470 9.09 17.05 -16.83
C PHE A 470 9.05 17.52 -15.37
N ALA A 471 9.68 16.80 -14.43
CA ALA A 471 9.74 17.16 -13.02
C ALA A 471 10.77 18.27 -12.69
N MET A 472 11.72 18.55 -13.59
CA MET A 472 12.74 19.60 -13.40
C MET A 472 12.29 20.99 -13.87
N VAL A 473 11.26 21.09 -14.72
CA VAL A 473 10.70 22.39 -15.15
C VAL A 473 10.30 23.23 -13.94
N ASN A 474 10.87 24.44 -13.85
CA ASN A 474 10.75 25.33 -12.69
C ASN A 474 10.25 26.74 -13.05
N THR A 475 10.26 27.11 -14.32
CA THR A 475 9.68 28.35 -14.85
C THR A 475 8.88 28.07 -16.14
N PHE A 476 8.01 28.99 -16.52
CA PHE A 476 7.30 29.03 -17.80
C PHE A 476 7.59 30.30 -18.60
N GLU A 477 8.49 31.15 -18.08
CA GLU A 477 9.02 32.32 -18.77
C GLU A 477 10.20 31.90 -19.66
N GLU A 478 10.40 32.64 -20.75
CA GLU A 478 11.57 32.50 -21.64
C GLU A 478 12.88 32.89 -20.91
#